data_AF-A0A4Q6G6L0-F1
#
_entry.id   AF-A0A4Q6G6L0-F1
#
_cell.length_a   1.000
_cell.length_b   1.000
_cell.length_c   1.000
_cell.angle_alpha   90.00
_cell.angle_beta   90.00
_cell.angle_gamma   90.00
#
_symmetry.space_group_name_H-M   'P 1'
#
loop_
_entity.id
_entity.type
_entity.pdbx_description
1 polymer ?
#
loop_
_entity_poly.entity_id
_entity_poly.type
_entity_poly.pdbx_seq_one_letter_code
_entity_poly.pdbx_strand_id
1 'polypeptide(L)' 'SNYISYANAVPKAKPLMDKAITEDPIIYPAPEVMATLFNFAIIPPEVDKLYTRIWTELKTGK' A
#
# COMPACT_ATOMS: atom_id res chain seq x y z
N SER A 1 -14.33 6.10 -0.47
CA SER A 1 -13.00 6.58 -0.11
C SER A 1 -13.01 7.42 1.16
N ASN A 2 -13.85 8.45 1.29
CA ASN A 2 -13.86 9.31 2.49
C ASN A 2 -13.97 8.55 3.82
N TYR A 3 -14.84 7.53 3.90
CA TYR A 3 -15.03 6.75 5.13
C TYR A 3 -13.83 5.89 5.55
N ILE A 4 -13.05 5.38 4.59
CA ILE A 4 -11.96 4.40 4.84
C ILE A 4 -10.57 4.97 4.57
N SER A 5 -10.46 6.22 4.15
CA SER A 5 -9.22 6.95 3.89
C SER A 5 -8.26 6.34 2.87
N TYR A 6 -8.73 5.46 1.97
CA TYR A 6 -7.94 4.97 0.84
C TYR A 6 -8.09 5.89 -0.39
N ALA A 7 -6.97 6.14 -1.07
CA ALA A 7 -6.94 6.80 -2.37
C ALA A 7 -7.80 6.04 -3.39
N ASN A 8 -8.55 6.78 -4.19
CA ASN A 8 -9.39 6.20 -5.24
C ASN A 8 -8.63 6.15 -6.56
N ALA A 9 -8.70 5.02 -7.26
CA ALA A 9 -8.05 4.86 -8.56
C ALA A 9 -8.81 5.52 -9.73
N VAL A 10 -10.05 5.98 -9.53
CA VAL A 10 -10.89 6.65 -10.54
C VAL A 10 -10.59 8.15 -10.53
N PRO A 11 -9.93 8.72 -11.55
CA PRO A 11 -9.51 10.13 -11.53
C PRO A 11 -10.66 11.13 -11.39
N LYS A 12 -11.81 10.81 -12.02
CA LYS A 12 -13.03 11.63 -11.95
C LYS A 12 -13.68 11.65 -10.56
N ALA A 13 -13.33 10.72 -9.67
CA ALA A 13 -13.85 10.70 -8.31
C ALA A 13 -13.10 11.70 -7.40
N LYS A 14 -11.84 12.03 -7.69
CA LYS A 14 -11.01 12.92 -6.87
C LYS A 14 -11.68 14.28 -6.56
N PRO A 15 -12.26 15.03 -7.52
CA PRO A 15 -12.92 16.31 -7.22
C PRO A 15 -14.22 16.18 -6.40
N LEU A 16 -14.76 14.97 -6.25
CA LEU A 16 -15.99 14.69 -5.49
C LEU A 16 -15.70 14.23 -4.05
N MET A 17 -14.43 14.05 -3.69
CA MET A 17 -13.99 13.60 -2.37
C MET A 17 -13.73 14.76 -1.42
N ASP A 18 -13.73 14.48 -0.12
CA ASP A 18 -13.46 15.51 0.89
C ASP A 18 -12.02 16.03 0.75
N LYS A 19 -11.82 17.34 0.87
CA LYS A 19 -10.50 17.97 0.75
C LYS A 19 -9.49 17.43 1.75
N ALA A 20 -9.95 17.15 2.97
CA ALA A 20 -9.15 16.52 4.02
C ALA A 20 -8.57 15.15 3.61
N ILE A 21 -9.14 14.50 2.60
CA ILE A 21 -8.62 13.24 2.03
C ILE A 21 -7.74 13.54 0.81
N THR A 22 -8.17 14.42 -0.10
CA THR A 22 -7.44 14.66 -1.35
C THR A 22 -6.18 15.50 -1.20
N GLU A 23 -6.09 16.27 -0.13
CA GLU A 23 -4.94 17.13 0.22
C GLU A 23 -4.03 16.47 1.27
N ASP A 24 -4.40 15.31 1.83
CA ASP A 24 -3.56 14.56 2.76
C ASP A 24 -2.43 13.83 2.02
N PRO A 25 -1.15 14.18 2.25
CA PRO A 25 0.00 13.57 1.57
C PRO A 25 0.27 12.13 2.01
N ILE A 26 -0.33 11.65 3.10
CA ILE A 26 -0.26 10.24 3.51
C ILE A 26 -1.17 9.39 2.62
N ILE A 27 -2.29 9.96 2.13
CA ILE A 27 -3.28 9.27 1.28
C ILE A 27 -2.95 9.46 -0.21
N TYR A 28 -2.63 10.70 -0.62
CA TYR A 28 -2.19 11.04 -1.97
C TYR A 28 -0.76 11.60 -1.92
N PRO A 29 0.27 10.73 -1.94
CA PRO A 29 1.65 11.15 -1.78
C PRO A 29 2.15 12.02 -2.93
N ALA A 30 3.14 12.85 -2.61
CA ALA A 30 3.84 13.66 -3.60
C ALA A 30 4.66 12.77 -4.57
N PRO A 31 4.95 13.24 -5.80
CA PRO A 31 5.66 12.45 -6.81
C PRO A 31 7.01 11.89 -6.33
N GLU A 32 7.76 12.65 -5.53
CA GLU A 32 9.03 12.24 -4.95
C GLU A 32 8.88 11.08 -3.96
N VAL A 33 7.78 11.04 -3.18
CA VAL A 33 7.49 9.91 -2.28
C VAL A 33 7.09 8.70 -3.12
N MET A 34 6.19 8.89 -4.09
CA MET A 34 5.75 7.82 -5.00
C MET A 34 6.93 7.16 -5.73
N ALA A 35 7.97 7.92 -6.09
CA ALA A 35 9.17 7.41 -6.76
C ALA A 35 10.04 6.49 -5.88
N THR A 36 9.88 6.53 -4.56
CA THR A 36 10.60 5.64 -3.62
C THR A 36 9.84 4.35 -3.30
N LEU A 37 8.55 4.30 -3.61
CA LEU A 37 7.71 3.13 -3.36
C LEU A 37 7.98 2.05 -4.40
N PHE A 38 7.82 0.78 -4.00
CA PHE A 38 7.98 -0.36 -4.88
C PHE A 38 6.76 -1.28 -4.79
N ASN A 39 6.43 -1.93 -5.91
CA ASN A 39 5.44 -3.00 -5.94
C ASN A 39 6.08 -4.33 -5.55
N PHE A 40 5.29 -5.26 -5.02
CA PHE A 40 5.78 -6.61 -4.79
C PHE A 40 6.05 -7.33 -6.12
N ALA A 41 7.20 -8.01 -6.17
CA ALA A 41 7.56 -8.87 -7.28
C ALA A 41 6.80 -10.20 -7.22
N ILE A 42 6.59 -10.83 -8.38
CA ILE A 42 6.22 -12.25 -8.42
C ILE A 42 7.47 -13.04 -8.03
N ILE A 43 7.40 -13.71 -6.89
CA ILE A 43 8.53 -14.49 -6.36
C ILE A 43 8.39 -15.98 -6.70
N PRO A 44 9.49 -16.70 -6.95
CA PRO A 44 9.45 -18.14 -7.16
C PRO A 44 8.88 -18.91 -5.96
N PRO A 45 8.25 -20.09 -6.17
CA PRO A 45 7.61 -20.85 -5.10
C PRO A 45 8.54 -21.23 -3.93
N GLU A 46 9.83 -21.46 -4.19
CA GLU A 46 10.82 -21.77 -3.16
C GLU A 46 11.10 -20.58 -2.24
N VAL A 47 11.08 -19.36 -2.80
CA VAL A 47 11.25 -18.12 -2.05
C VAL A 47 10.00 -17.82 -1.23
N ASP A 48 8.80 -17.99 -1.80
CA ASP A 48 7.53 -17.78 -1.08
C ASP A 48 7.36 -18.69 0.15
N LYS A 49 7.78 -19.96 0.02
CA LYS A 49 7.84 -20.89 1.16
C LYS A 49 8.77 -20.38 2.26
N LEU A 50 9.90 -19.79 1.89
CA LEU A 50 10.84 -19.20 2.86
C LEU A 50 10.20 -18.01 3.59
N TYR A 51 9.53 -17.09 2.87
CA TYR A 51 8.76 -15.99 3.47
C TYR A 51 7.76 -16.51 4.50
N THR A 52 6.97 -17.52 4.13
CA THR A 52 5.94 -18.10 5.01
C THR A 52 6.54 -18.74 6.26
N ARG A 53 7.65 -19.49 6.13
CA ARG A 53 8.34 -20.10 7.27
C ARG A 53 8.87 -19.04 8.23
N ILE A 54 9.63 -18.07 7.71
CA ILE A 54 10.20 -16.97 8.52
C ILE A 54 9.09 -16.23 9.25
N TRP A 55 7.97 -15.94 8.58
CA TRP A 55 6.84 -15.26 9.21
C TRP A 55 6.18 -16.10 10.32
N THR A 56 6.12 -17.41 10.15
CA THR A 56 5.57 -18.33 11.16
C THR A 56 6.47 -18.41 12.38
N GLU A 57 7.77 -18.58 12.18
CA GLU A 57 8.80 -18.56 13.24
C GLU A 57 8.72 -17.23 14.01
N LEU A 58 8.76 -16.09 13.30
CA LEU A 58 8.65 -14.75 13.90
C LEU A 58 7.38 -14.59 14.75
N LYS A 59 6.21 -14.97 14.23
CA LYS A 59 4.93 -14.83 14.96
C LYS A 59 4.78 -15.80 16.13
N THR A 60 5.42 -16.96 16.07
CA THR A 60 5.30 -18.00 17.11
C THR A 60 6.43 -17.98 18.11
N GLY A 61 7.46 -17.15 17.89
CA GLY A 61 8.65 -17.05 18.75
C GLY A 61 9.50 -18.32 18.76
N LYS A 62 9.45 -19.08 17.66
CA LYS A 62 10.25 -20.29 17.45
C LYS A 62 11.49 -20.01 16.62
#